data_AF-A0A8I1U825-F1
#
_entry.id   AF-A0A8I1U825-F1
#
_cell.length_a   1.000
_cell.length_b   1.000
_cell.length_c   1.000
_cell.angle_alpha   90.00
_cell.angle_beta   90.00
_cell.angle_gamma   90.00
#
_symmetry.space_group_name_H-M   'P 1'
#
loop_
_entity.id
_entity.type
_entity.pdbx_description
1 polymer ?
#
loop_
_entity_poly.entity_id
_entity_poly.type
_entity_poly.pdbx_seq_one_letter_code
_entity_poly.pdbx_strand_id
1 'polypeptide(L)'
;MQNSFSATRRNTKLDVQELRRAQLTLKPFLGVLMGWNGRAAQLREQAGSPYSDDEDRRLARLEAGALLAEVRRRHTEFQTAIKGEPEHSRISDVDAAFRRLIDQLRLVANGNQQ
;
A
#
# COMPACT_ATOMS: atom_id res chain seq x y z
N MET A 1 -29.46 -32.64 33.56
CA MET A 1 -28.27 -31.85 33.92
C MET A 1 -28.00 -30.87 32.78
N GLN A 2 -27.76 -29.60 33.14
CA GLN A 2 -27.85 -28.41 32.28
C GLN A 2 -26.61 -28.16 31.40
N ASN A 3 -26.89 -27.59 30.21
CA ASN A 3 -26.15 -26.59 29.42
C ASN A 3 -24.61 -26.58 29.38
N SER A 4 -24.08 -26.51 28.14
CA SER A 4 -23.08 -25.49 27.72
C SER A 4 -22.89 -25.44 26.19
N PHE A 5 -23.88 -24.93 25.45
CA PHE A 5 -23.70 -24.43 24.08
C PHE A 5 -23.67 -22.90 24.10
N SER A 6 -22.57 -22.30 24.53
CA SER A 6 -22.47 -20.83 24.62
C SER A 6 -21.03 -20.30 24.52
N ALA A 7 -20.28 -20.74 23.51
CA ALA A 7 -18.98 -20.15 23.17
C ALA A 7 -18.97 -19.35 21.85
N THR A 8 -19.84 -19.64 20.88
CA THR A 8 -19.64 -19.14 19.51
C THR A 8 -20.22 -17.74 19.20
N ARG A 9 -21.04 -17.14 20.09
CA ARG A 9 -21.75 -15.87 19.78
C ARG A 9 -21.14 -14.58 20.37
N ARG A 10 -19.98 -14.64 21.04
CA ARG A 10 -19.35 -13.45 21.63
C ARG A 10 -18.26 -12.81 20.76
N ASN A 11 -17.75 -13.50 19.75
CA ASN A 11 -16.60 -13.04 18.96
C ASN A 11 -16.96 -12.08 17.80
N THR A 12 -18.21 -12.07 17.33
CA THR A 12 -18.61 -11.27 16.16
C THR A 12 -18.78 -9.78 16.44
N LYS A 13 -19.05 -9.37 17.68
CA LYS A 13 -19.18 -7.93 18.02
C LYS A 13 -17.83 -7.24 18.24
N LEU A 14 -16.85 -7.98 18.77
CA LEU A 14 -15.47 -7.52 18.90
C LEU A 14 -14.85 -7.35 17.51
N ASP A 15 -15.02 -8.34 16.64
CA ASP A 15 -14.57 -8.32 15.24
C ASP A 15 -15.09 -7.09 14.46
N VAL A 16 -16.36 -6.72 14.61
CA VAL A 16 -16.91 -5.53 13.91
C VAL A 16 -16.34 -4.21 14.44
N GLN A 17 -16.09 -4.09 15.75
CA GLN A 17 -15.49 -2.89 16.33
C GLN A 17 -14.00 -2.76 15.97
N GLU A 18 -13.27 -3.88 15.99
CA GLU A 18 -11.87 -3.98 15.57
C GLU A 18 -11.74 -3.68 14.08
N LEU A 19 -12.61 -4.24 13.24
CA LEU A 19 -12.69 -3.94 11.81
C LEU A 19 -12.97 -2.45 11.55
N ARG A 20 -13.92 -1.85 12.29
CA ARG A 20 -14.24 -0.42 12.15
C ARG A 20 -13.05 0.46 12.56
N ARG A 21 -12.37 0.11 13.65
CA ARG A 21 -11.19 0.81 14.13
C ARG A 21 -10.04 0.70 13.11
N ALA A 22 -9.77 -0.51 12.62
CA ALA A 22 -8.80 -0.74 11.56
C ALA A 22 -9.16 0.07 10.31
N GLN A 23 -10.41 0.09 9.87
CA GLN A 23 -10.84 0.91 8.73
C GLN A 23 -10.58 2.41 8.94
N LEU A 24 -10.81 2.93 10.15
CA LEU A 24 -10.51 4.34 10.48
C LEU A 24 -9.01 4.61 10.41
N THR A 25 -8.17 3.71 10.93
CA THR A 25 -6.71 3.79 10.84
C THR A 25 -6.22 3.71 9.39
N LEU A 26 -6.85 2.88 8.56
CA LEU A 26 -6.43 2.64 7.17
C LEU A 26 -6.91 3.72 6.19
N LYS A 27 -8.04 4.38 6.46
CA LYS A 27 -8.70 5.34 5.55
C LYS A 27 -7.75 6.42 4.98
N PRO A 28 -6.84 7.05 5.76
CA PRO A 28 -5.92 8.07 5.24
C PRO A 28 -4.86 7.53 4.26
N PHE A 29 -4.67 6.21 4.19
CA PHE A 29 -3.66 5.56 3.36
C PHE A 29 -4.25 4.98 2.06
N LEU A 30 -5.48 4.46 2.13
CA LEU A 30 -6.13 3.80 0.99
C LEU A 30 -6.35 4.71 -0.21
N GLY A 31 -6.81 5.95 0.00
CA GLY A 31 -7.06 6.90 -1.08
C GLY A 31 -5.77 7.28 -1.83
N VAL A 32 -4.70 7.49 -1.07
CA VAL A 32 -3.39 7.89 -1.61
C VAL A 32 -2.75 6.73 -2.38
N LEU A 33 -2.84 5.49 -1.86
CA LEU A 33 -2.35 4.30 -2.53
C LEU A 33 -2.96 4.09 -3.92
N MET A 34 -4.26 4.33 -4.10
CA MET A 34 -4.90 4.19 -5.42
C MET A 34 -4.34 5.18 -6.43
N GLY A 35 -4.17 6.45 -6.03
CA GLY A 35 -3.56 7.47 -6.89
C GLY A 35 -2.13 7.14 -7.29
N TRP A 36 -1.32 6.66 -6.35
CA TRP A 36 0.06 6.27 -6.63
C TRP A 36 0.20 5.03 -7.50
N ASN A 37 -0.72 4.05 -7.38
CA ASN A 37 -0.72 2.90 -8.30
C ASN A 37 -0.93 3.34 -9.76
N GLY A 38 -1.88 4.26 -9.99
CA GLY A 38 -2.09 4.84 -11.32
C GLY A 38 -0.85 5.58 -11.83
N ARG A 39 -0.23 6.40 -10.98
CA ARG A 39 0.98 7.15 -11.36
C ARG A 39 2.17 6.22 -11.64
N ALA A 40 2.38 5.19 -10.85
CA ALA A 40 3.45 4.22 -11.04
C ALA A 40 3.30 3.46 -12.37
N ALA A 41 2.07 3.09 -12.75
CA ALA A 41 1.80 2.45 -14.03
C ALA A 41 2.14 3.38 -15.21
N GLN A 42 1.72 4.63 -15.14
CA GLN A 42 2.03 5.64 -16.17
C GLN A 42 3.53 5.89 -16.30
N LEU A 43 4.25 6.04 -15.19
CA LEU A 43 5.70 6.26 -15.20
C LEU A 43 6.45 5.06 -15.78
N ARG A 44 5.99 3.83 -15.48
CA ARG A 44 6.55 2.61 -16.07
C ARG A 44 6.36 2.59 -17.59
N GLU A 45 5.18 2.96 -18.07
CA GLU A 45 4.87 3.03 -19.50
C GLU A 45 5.76 4.06 -20.19
N GLN A 46 5.86 5.28 -19.64
CA GLN A 46 6.72 6.34 -20.17
C GLN A 46 8.20 5.94 -20.21
N ALA A 47 8.72 5.35 -19.12
CA ALA A 47 10.11 4.94 -19.04
C ALA A 47 10.46 3.75 -19.96
N GLY A 48 9.48 2.92 -20.31
CA GLY A 48 9.64 1.73 -21.16
C GLY A 48 9.16 1.89 -22.61
N SER A 49 8.52 3.02 -22.95
CA SER A 49 7.92 3.22 -24.25
C SER A 49 8.99 3.34 -25.35
N PRO A 50 8.86 2.62 -26.47
CA PRO A 50 9.75 2.78 -27.63
C PRO A 50 9.56 4.14 -28.33
N TYR A 51 8.46 4.85 -28.06
CA TYR A 51 8.12 6.14 -28.65
C TYR A 51 8.53 7.34 -27.78
N SER A 52 8.95 7.11 -26.54
CA SER A 52 9.48 8.17 -25.67
C SER A 52 10.94 8.44 -26.02
N ASP A 53 11.30 9.72 -26.09
CA ASP A 53 12.69 10.12 -26.24
C ASP A 53 13.47 9.89 -24.92
N ASP A 54 14.79 10.10 -24.98
CA ASP A 54 15.65 9.87 -23.83
C ASP A 54 15.37 10.83 -22.67
N GLU A 55 14.88 12.04 -22.94
CA GLU A 55 14.56 13.00 -21.89
C GLU A 55 13.25 12.64 -21.18
N ASP A 56 12.22 12.24 -21.92
CA ASP A 56 10.97 11.71 -21.37
C ASP A 56 11.22 10.51 -20.45
N ARG A 57 12.08 9.57 -20.89
CA ARG A 57 12.48 8.41 -20.09
C ARG A 57 13.24 8.84 -18.84
N ARG A 58 14.13 9.82 -18.95
CA ARG A 58 14.90 10.35 -17.81
C ARG A 58 13.98 11.03 -16.80
N LEU A 59 13.04 11.85 -17.26
CA LEU A 59 12.04 12.52 -16.44
C LEU A 59 11.15 11.50 -15.72
N ALA A 60 10.67 10.47 -16.43
CA ALA A 60 9.87 9.41 -15.82
C ALA A 60 10.63 8.66 -14.71
N ARG A 61 11.93 8.41 -14.88
CA ARG A 61 12.80 7.79 -13.85
C ARG A 61 13.00 8.70 -12.64
N LEU A 62 13.27 9.99 -12.88
CA LEU A 62 13.42 10.99 -11.82
C LEU A 62 12.14 11.11 -10.99
N GLU A 63 11.00 11.17 -11.66
CA GLU A 63 9.71 11.26 -10.99
C GLU A 63 9.36 9.97 -10.24
N ALA A 64 9.67 8.80 -10.81
CA ALA A 64 9.53 7.53 -10.09
C ALA A 64 10.39 7.51 -8.80
N GLY A 65 11.59 8.09 -8.84
CA GLY A 65 12.46 8.26 -7.66
C GLY A 65 11.85 9.18 -6.59
N ALA A 66 11.28 10.31 -7.01
CA ALA A 66 10.59 11.23 -6.09
C ALA A 66 9.37 10.57 -5.45
N LEU A 67 8.54 9.91 -6.25
CA LEU A 67 7.36 9.18 -5.78
C LEU A 67 7.76 8.02 -4.85
N LEU A 68 8.85 7.29 -5.15
CA LEU A 68 9.37 6.23 -4.29
C LEU A 68 9.72 6.77 -2.88
N ALA A 69 10.36 7.93 -2.79
CA ALA A 69 10.70 8.55 -1.52
C ALA A 69 9.43 8.91 -0.71
N GLU A 70 8.42 9.46 -1.38
CA GLU A 70 7.14 9.79 -0.76
C GLU A 70 6.39 8.55 -0.26
N VAL A 71 6.30 7.51 -1.08
CA VAL A 71 5.64 6.24 -0.73
C VAL A 71 6.34 5.61 0.48
N ARG A 72 7.67 5.60 0.53
CA ARG A 72 8.45 5.09 1.68
C ARG A 72 8.17 5.88 2.95
N ARG A 73 8.15 7.22 2.87
CA ARG A 73 7.79 8.05 4.02
C ARG A 73 6.40 7.69 4.54
N ARG A 74 5.42 7.58 3.64
CA ARG A 74 4.04 7.24 4.01
C ARG A 74 3.88 5.82 4.52
N HIS A 75 4.70 4.88 4.04
CA HIS A 75 4.76 3.52 4.55
C HIS A 75 5.26 3.49 6.00
N THR A 76 6.28 4.29 6.34
CA THR A 76 6.74 4.46 7.73
C THR A 76 5.65 5.07 8.63
N GLU A 77 4.93 6.07 8.14
CA GLU A 77 3.79 6.66 8.86
C GLU A 77 2.67 5.62 9.09
N PHE A 78 2.39 4.81 8.07
CA PHE A 78 1.45 3.69 8.17
C PHE A 78 1.89 2.67 9.22
N GLN A 79 3.14 2.22 9.17
CA GLN A 79 3.72 1.29 10.15
C GLN A 79 3.66 1.83 11.58
N THR A 80 3.85 3.14 11.74
CA THR A 80 3.69 3.82 13.03
C THR A 80 2.23 3.84 13.48
N ALA A 81 1.28 4.10 12.56
CA ALA A 81 -0.14 4.20 12.85
C ALA A 81 -0.79 2.85 13.23
N ILE A 82 -0.29 1.74 12.69
CA ILE A 82 -0.78 0.39 13.01
C ILE A 82 -0.10 -0.23 14.24
N LYS A 83 0.88 0.46 14.83
CA LYS A 83 1.61 -0.05 15.99
C LYS A 83 0.66 -0.23 17.18
N GLY A 84 0.46 -1.48 17.60
CA GLY A 84 -0.44 -1.83 18.70
C GLY A 84 -1.88 -2.13 18.27
N GLU A 85 -2.19 -2.09 16.97
CA GLU A 85 -3.39 -2.72 16.43
C GLU A 85 -3.16 -4.24 16.33
N PRO A 86 -4.20 -5.06 16.58
CA PRO A 86 -4.11 -6.51 16.40
C PRO A 86 -3.86 -6.87 14.93
N GLU A 87 -3.26 -8.04 14.69
CA GLU A 87 -3.10 -8.54 13.32
C GLU A 87 -4.48 -8.68 12.66
N HIS A 88 -4.65 -7.94 11.56
CA HIS A 88 -5.87 -7.92 10.78
C HIS A 88 -5.51 -8.12 9.31
N SER A 89 -6.24 -8.98 8.60
CA SER A 89 -6.00 -9.29 7.18
C SER A 89 -5.89 -8.03 6.33
N ARG A 90 -6.81 -7.09 6.52
CA ARG A 90 -6.81 -5.78 5.85
C ARG A 90 -5.57 -4.90 6.10
N ILE A 91 -4.99 -4.93 7.30
CA ILE A 91 -3.74 -4.20 7.59
C ILE A 91 -2.59 -4.83 6.80
N SER A 92 -2.55 -6.17 6.77
CA SER A 92 -1.56 -6.93 6.00
C SER A 92 -1.69 -6.67 4.49
N ASP A 93 -2.91 -6.58 3.96
CA ASP A 93 -3.17 -6.25 2.55
C ASP A 93 -2.61 -4.87 2.18
N VAL A 94 -2.82 -3.87 3.06
CA VAL A 94 -2.34 -2.51 2.85
C VAL A 94 -0.82 -2.45 2.94
N ASP A 95 -0.20 -3.16 3.89
CA ASP A 95 1.25 -3.29 3.97
C ASP A 95 1.84 -3.91 2.70
N ALA A 96 1.23 -5.01 2.22
CA ALA A 96 1.64 -5.68 0.99
C ALA A 96 1.49 -4.75 -0.24
N ALA A 97 0.45 -3.93 -0.29
CA ALA A 97 0.26 -2.94 -1.34
C ALA A 97 1.37 -1.87 -1.34
N PHE A 98 1.77 -1.36 -0.16
CA PHE A 98 2.90 -0.45 -0.03
C PHE A 98 4.20 -1.08 -0.55
N ARG A 99 4.51 -2.30 -0.11
CA ARG A 99 5.74 -3.01 -0.53
C ARG A 99 5.78 -3.21 -2.05
N ARG A 100 4.69 -3.69 -2.65
CA ARG A 100 4.61 -3.87 -4.11
C ARG A 100 4.83 -2.56 -4.86
N LEU A 101 4.22 -1.47 -4.42
CA LEU A 101 4.37 -0.16 -5.05
C LEU A 101 5.82 0.36 -4.93
N ILE A 102 6.45 0.18 -3.76
CA ILE A 102 7.87 0.51 -3.54
C ILE A 102 8.75 -0.27 -4.52
N ASP A 103 8.52 -1.56 -4.68
CA ASP A 103 9.29 -2.41 -5.58
C ASP A 103 9.11 -1.99 -7.04
N GLN A 104 7.87 -1.73 -7.48
CA GLN A 104 7.57 -1.25 -8.82
C GLN A 104 8.28 0.07 -9.14
N LEU A 105 8.18 1.05 -8.24
CA LEU A 105 8.81 2.36 -8.44
C LEU A 105 10.34 2.27 -8.43
N ARG A 106 10.91 1.39 -7.61
CA ARG A 106 12.36 1.13 -7.59
C ARG A 106 12.85 0.59 -8.94
N LEU A 107 12.11 -0.33 -9.56
CA LEU A 107 12.46 -0.86 -10.88
C LEU A 107 12.43 0.23 -11.95
N VAL A 108 11.40 1.06 -11.95
CA VAL A 108 11.29 2.18 -12.89
C VAL A 108 12.42 3.19 -12.68
N ALA A 109 12.63 3.65 -11.45
CA ALA A 109 13.61 4.68 -11.12
C ALA A 109 15.06 4.29 -11.48
N ASN A 110 15.41 3.01 -11.27
CA ASN A 110 16.75 2.52 -11.57
C ASN A 110 16.99 2.22 -13.06
N GLY A 111 15.95 2.28 -13.89
CA GLY A 111 15.96 1.78 -15.26
C GLY A 111 15.96 0.25 -15.24
N ASN A 112 14.99 -0.36 -15.91
CA ASN A 112 14.90 -1.82 -16.04
C ASN A 112 16.23 -2.37 -16.58
N GLN A 113 17.05 -2.97 -15.72
CA GLN A 113 18.06 -3.94 -16.16
C GLN A 113 17.32 -5.27 -16.37
N GLN A 114 16.77 -5.44 -17.57
CA GLN A 114 16.44 -6.75 -18.15
C GLN A 114 17.07 -6.82 -19.52
#